data_AF-A0AA40VK30-F1
#
_entry.id   AF-A0AA40VK30-F1
#
_cell.length_a   1.000
_cell.length_b   1.000
_cell.length_c   1.000
_cell.angle_alpha   90.00
_cell.angle_beta   90.00
_cell.angle_gamma   90.00
#
_symmetry.space_group_name_H-M   'P 1'
#
loop_
_entity.id
_entity.type
_entity.pdbx_description
1 polymer ?
#
loop_
_entity_poly.entity_id
_entity_poly.type
_entity_poly.pdbx_seq_one_letter_code
_entity_poly.pdbx_strand_id
1 'polypeptide(L)'
;MTASAPDGSWLSTLVDGIVSLMEVIGPVGAGIAIALENLFPPLPSEIILPMAGLAAGQGSFSLAEALIWTTLGSVVGALMLYGLGAWLGLRRVRAIADRLPLVKVEDVDRTVAWFGAHGGKAVFFGRMIPIFRSLISIPAGVVRMPLPRFTLLTLAGSAIWNSVFVLAGYILGDQWHVVETYADVLQYFVIAATVIAVVVFIGIRIRQLRAQRALSDAA
;
A
#
# COMPACT_ATOMS: atom_id res chain seq x y z
N MET A 1 2.02 -34.99 10.58
CA MET A 1 3.18 -34.98 9.67
C MET A 1 2.72 -34.20 8.45
N THR A 2 3.02 -32.91 8.30
CA THR A 2 4.36 -32.32 8.17
C THR A 2 4.45 -31.00 8.93
N ALA A 3 5.41 -30.92 9.85
CA ALA A 3 5.85 -29.65 10.42
C ALA A 3 6.59 -28.87 9.32
N SER A 4 5.99 -27.78 8.85
CA SER A 4 6.71 -26.76 8.10
C SER A 4 7.59 -25.99 9.08
N ALA A 5 8.89 -26.00 8.83
CA ALA A 5 9.89 -25.33 9.64
C ALA A 5 9.54 -23.83 9.79
N PRO A 6 9.82 -23.21 10.95
CA PRO A 6 9.69 -21.77 11.08
C PRO A 6 10.82 -21.15 10.27
N ASP A 7 10.53 -20.76 9.04
CA ASP A 7 11.38 -19.83 8.32
C ASP A 7 11.36 -18.54 9.13
N GLY A 8 12.43 -18.30 9.90
CA GLY A 8 12.62 -17.18 10.85
C GLY A 8 12.69 -15.80 10.19
N SER A 9 11.96 -15.62 9.11
CA SER A 9 11.64 -14.34 8.50
C SER A 9 10.70 -13.60 9.46
N TRP A 10 11.13 -12.45 9.96
CA TRP A 10 10.29 -11.57 10.79
C TRP A 10 8.91 -11.30 10.17
N LEU A 11 8.77 -11.41 8.85
CA LEU A 11 7.49 -11.30 8.14
C LEU A 11 6.53 -12.45 8.48
N SER A 12 6.98 -13.70 8.58
CA SER A 12 6.09 -14.83 8.90
C SER A 12 5.58 -14.71 10.34
N THR A 13 6.45 -14.36 11.28
CA THR A 13 6.07 -14.11 12.67
C THR A 13 5.09 -12.93 12.80
N LEU A 14 5.23 -11.89 11.98
CA LEU A 14 4.27 -10.78 11.93
C LEU A 14 2.94 -11.22 11.34
N VAL A 15 2.94 -11.99 10.25
CA VAL A 15 1.71 -12.51 9.61
C VAL A 15 0.97 -13.43 10.58
N ASP A 16 1.66 -14.37 11.21
CA ASP A 16 1.08 -15.28 12.21
C ASP A 16 0.51 -14.51 13.41
N GLY A 17 1.22 -13.47 13.87
CA GLY A 17 0.74 -12.58 14.93
C GLY A 17 -0.51 -11.78 14.54
N ILE A 18 -0.59 -11.33 13.29
CA ILE A 18 -1.76 -10.62 12.75
C ILE A 18 -2.97 -11.56 12.62
N VAL A 19 -2.77 -12.78 12.13
CA VAL A 19 -3.82 -13.80 12.05
C VAL A 19 -4.30 -14.18 13.45
N SER A 20 -3.38 -14.40 14.39
CA SER A 20 -3.73 -14.66 15.80
C SER A 20 -4.50 -13.49 16.44
N LEU A 21 -4.16 -12.24 16.12
CA LEU A 21 -4.95 -11.07 16.54
C LEU A 21 -6.38 -11.13 16.00
N MET A 22 -6.58 -11.49 14.73
CA MET A 22 -7.93 -11.66 14.17
C MET A 22 -8.73 -12.75 14.90
N GLU A 23 -8.08 -13.86 15.27
CA GLU A 23 -8.71 -14.95 16.01
C GLU A 23 -9.07 -14.57 17.46
N VAL A 24 -8.25 -13.73 18.12
CA VAL A 24 -8.42 -13.39 19.54
C VAL A 24 -9.33 -12.19 19.77
N ILE A 25 -9.24 -11.14 18.95
CA ILE A 25 -9.99 -9.88 19.11
C ILE A 25 -11.00 -9.62 17.98
N GLY A 26 -11.25 -10.61 17.13
CA GLY A 26 -12.33 -10.61 16.14
C GLY A 26 -12.24 -9.43 15.16
N PRO A 27 -13.32 -8.66 14.96
CA PRO A 27 -13.37 -7.63 13.92
C PRO A 27 -12.37 -6.47 14.17
N VAL A 28 -12.04 -6.17 15.43
CA VAL A 28 -11.00 -5.17 15.78
C VAL A 28 -9.63 -5.63 15.33
N GLY A 29 -9.34 -6.94 15.43
CA GLY A 29 -8.11 -7.54 14.92
C GLY A 29 -7.97 -7.37 13.42
N ALA A 30 -9.06 -7.54 12.67
CA ALA A 30 -9.08 -7.29 11.22
C ALA A 30 -8.79 -5.82 10.89
N GLY A 31 -9.29 -4.88 11.70
CA GLY A 31 -8.96 -3.46 11.56
C GLY A 31 -7.47 -3.18 11.80
N ILE A 32 -6.89 -3.74 12.87
CA ILE A 32 -5.47 -3.56 13.19
C ILE A 32 -4.58 -4.19 12.11
N ALA A 33 -4.94 -5.39 11.63
CA ALA A 33 -4.26 -6.08 10.54
C ALA A 33 -4.14 -5.20 9.29
N ILE A 34 -5.25 -4.58 8.88
CA ILE A 34 -5.29 -3.67 7.73
C ILE A 34 -4.55 -2.36 7.99
N ALA A 35 -4.57 -1.84 9.22
CA ALA A 35 -3.77 -0.66 9.56
C ALA A 35 -2.27 -0.93 9.44
N LEU A 36 -1.81 -2.08 9.92
CA LEU A 36 -0.42 -2.51 9.84
C LEU A 36 0.02 -2.78 8.40
N GLU A 37 -0.81 -3.43 7.59
CA GLU A 37 -0.53 -3.59 6.16
C GLU A 37 -0.45 -2.25 5.44
N ASN A 38 -1.35 -1.30 5.73
CA ASN A 38 -1.26 0.02 5.10
C ASN A 38 0.04 0.73 5.48
N LEU A 39 0.62 0.46 6.65
CA LEU A 39 1.94 0.96 7.04
C LEU A 39 3.09 0.26 6.33
N PHE A 40 2.94 -1.04 6.09
CA PHE A 40 3.94 -1.91 5.47
C PHE A 40 3.36 -2.51 4.18
N PRO A 41 3.47 -1.78 3.04
CA PRO A 41 2.95 -2.20 1.73
C PRO A 41 3.34 -3.61 1.25
N PRO A 42 4.47 -4.24 1.66
CA PRO A 42 4.77 -5.61 1.24
C PRO A 42 3.91 -6.68 1.94
N LEU A 43 2.99 -6.33 2.84
CA LEU A 43 2.09 -7.30 3.46
C LEU A 43 0.90 -7.62 2.53
N PRO A 44 0.56 -8.91 2.32
CA PRO A 44 -0.54 -9.33 1.45
C PRO A 44 -1.90 -9.08 2.10
N SER A 45 -2.39 -7.84 2.00
CA SER A 45 -3.76 -7.44 2.38
C SER A 45 -4.88 -8.18 1.68
N GLU A 46 -4.56 -8.74 0.52
CA GLU A 46 -5.39 -9.52 -0.38
C GLU A 46 -5.88 -10.82 0.27
N ILE A 47 -5.18 -11.28 1.31
CA ILE A 47 -5.52 -12.45 2.12
C ILE A 47 -6.40 -12.03 3.32
N ILE A 48 -6.01 -10.95 4.00
CA ILE A 48 -6.64 -10.47 5.24
C ILE A 48 -8.12 -10.10 5.02
N LEU A 49 -8.44 -9.43 3.90
CA LEU A 49 -9.81 -8.96 3.62
C LEU A 49 -10.79 -10.10 3.29
N PRO A 50 -10.48 -11.06 2.39
CA PRO A 50 -11.34 -12.22 2.18
C PRO A 50 -11.47 -13.10 3.41
N MET A 51 -10.40 -13.29 4.19
CA MET A 51 -10.48 -14.03 5.46
C MET A 51 -11.41 -13.35 6.48
N ALA A 52 -11.38 -12.02 6.58
CA ALA A 52 -12.34 -11.28 7.40
C ALA A 52 -13.78 -11.47 6.91
N GLY A 53 -13.98 -11.53 5.58
CA GLY A 53 -15.26 -11.87 4.96
C GLY A 53 -15.76 -13.28 5.30
N LEU A 54 -14.87 -14.27 5.21
CA LEU A 54 -15.15 -15.66 5.58
C LEU A 54 -15.56 -15.76 7.06
N ALA A 55 -14.79 -15.16 7.96
CA ALA A 55 -15.07 -15.19 9.39
C ALA A 55 -16.43 -14.54 9.70
N ALA A 56 -16.80 -13.48 8.97
CA ALA A 56 -18.14 -12.91 9.05
C ALA A 56 -19.24 -13.85 8.52
N GLY A 57 -18.94 -14.61 7.45
CA GLY A 57 -19.84 -15.63 6.88
C GLY A 57 -20.07 -16.82 7.81
N GLN A 58 -19.05 -17.20 8.59
CA GLN A 58 -19.11 -18.26 9.60
C GLN A 58 -19.79 -17.83 10.91
N GLY A 59 -20.17 -16.55 11.03
CA GLY A 59 -20.89 -16.02 12.19
C GLY A 59 -20.01 -15.56 13.35
N SER A 60 -18.69 -15.44 13.16
CA SER A 60 -17.77 -14.94 14.18
C SER A 60 -17.99 -13.46 14.49
N PHE A 61 -18.40 -12.67 13.50
CA PHE A 61 -18.84 -11.27 13.62
C PHE A 61 -19.72 -10.87 12.44
N SER A 62 -20.39 -9.73 12.52
CA SER A 62 -21.24 -9.27 11.42
C SER A 62 -20.44 -8.75 10.23
N LEU A 63 -20.99 -8.86 9.02
CA LEU A 63 -20.40 -8.28 7.82
C LEU A 63 -20.19 -6.76 7.95
N ALA A 64 -21.11 -6.07 8.64
CA ALA A 64 -21.00 -4.64 8.89
C ALA A 64 -19.78 -4.30 9.77
N GLU A 65 -19.54 -5.08 10.84
CA GLU A 65 -18.35 -4.92 11.68
C GLU A 65 -17.07 -5.16 10.88
N ALA A 66 -17.04 -6.20 10.04
CA ALA A 66 -15.90 -6.48 9.16
C ALA A 66 -15.55 -5.27 8.29
N LEU A 67 -16.55 -4.69 7.62
CA LEU A 67 -16.36 -3.54 6.73
C LEU A 67 -15.97 -2.27 7.48
N ILE A 68 -16.60 -2.01 8.63
CA ILE A 68 -16.30 -0.81 9.44
C ILE A 68 -14.87 -0.88 9.95
N TRP A 69 -14.48 -1.98 10.59
CA TRP A 69 -13.17 -2.09 11.22
C TRP A 69 -12.03 -2.15 10.20
N THR A 70 -12.18 -2.89 9.10
CA THR A 70 -11.16 -2.91 8.03
C THR A 70 -11.01 -1.54 7.36
N THR A 71 -12.11 -0.81 7.16
CA THR A 71 -12.06 0.54 6.57
C THR A 71 -11.42 1.54 7.52
N LEU A 72 -11.79 1.50 8.80
CA LEU A 72 -11.16 2.34 9.84
C LEU A 72 -9.67 2.07 9.94
N GLY A 73 -9.27 0.80 9.98
CA GLY A 73 -7.87 0.39 9.97
C GLY A 73 -7.11 0.96 8.79
N SER A 74 -7.69 0.85 7.60
CA SER A 74 -7.09 1.37 6.36
C SER A 74 -6.91 2.89 6.38
N VAL A 75 -7.91 3.62 6.88
CA VAL A 75 -7.85 5.08 7.03
C VAL A 75 -6.80 5.49 8.06
N VAL A 76 -6.72 4.79 9.20
CA VAL A 76 -5.71 5.05 10.24
C VAL A 76 -4.31 4.83 9.68
N GLY A 77 -4.04 3.70 9.02
CA GLY A 77 -2.74 3.44 8.40
C GLY A 77 -2.37 4.48 7.33
N ALA A 78 -3.33 4.87 6.50
CA ALA A 78 -3.14 5.93 5.51
C ALA A 78 -2.84 7.30 6.16
N LEU A 79 -3.53 7.65 7.25
CA LEU A 79 -3.27 8.89 7.99
C LEU A 79 -1.90 8.91 8.65
N MET A 80 -1.40 7.76 9.13
CA MET A 80 -0.05 7.65 9.66
C MET A 80 1.00 7.89 8.58
N LEU A 81 0.86 7.27 7.40
CA LEU A 81 1.75 7.50 6.26
C LEU A 81 1.65 8.94 5.72
N TYR A 82 0.44 9.51 5.71
CA TYR A 82 0.24 10.92 5.41
C TYR A 82 0.99 11.80 6.40
N GLY A 83 0.89 11.51 7.70
CA GLY A 83 1.60 12.21 8.77
C GLY A 83 3.11 12.12 8.59
N LEU A 84 3.63 10.94 8.22
CA LEU A 84 5.03 10.72 7.90
C LEU A 84 5.48 11.57 6.70
N GLY A 85 4.67 11.61 5.62
CA GLY A 85 4.92 12.45 4.46
C GLY A 85 4.91 13.94 4.79
N ALA A 86 3.95 14.38 5.62
CA ALA A 86 3.84 15.77 6.07
C ALA A 86 4.99 16.17 7.00
N TRP A 87 5.47 15.24 7.83
CA TRP A 87 6.62 15.44 8.71
C TRP A 87 7.93 15.48 7.92
N LEU A 88 8.13 14.59 6.94
CA LEU A 88 9.25 14.69 5.99
C LEU A 88 9.22 16.06 5.33
N GLY A 89 8.08 16.43 4.73
CA GLY A 89 7.89 17.69 4.05
C GLY A 89 8.79 17.85 2.82
N LEU A 90 8.44 18.79 1.95
CA LEU A 90 9.11 18.94 0.66
C LEU A 90 10.63 19.18 0.79
N ARG A 91 11.06 19.96 1.78
CA ARG A 91 12.49 20.27 1.99
C ARG A 91 13.33 19.03 2.31
N ARG A 92 12.86 18.12 3.19
CA ARG A 92 13.64 16.92 3.52
C ARG A 92 13.59 15.91 2.38
N VAL A 93 12.45 15.78 1.70
CA VAL A 93 12.34 14.92 0.51
C VAL A 93 13.33 15.37 -0.57
N ARG A 94 13.44 16.68 -0.84
CA ARG A 94 14.45 17.23 -1.75
C ARG A 94 15.87 16.92 -1.29
N ALA A 95 16.17 17.08 0.00
CA ALA A 95 17.51 16.79 0.54
C ALA A 95 17.87 15.29 0.48
N ILE A 96 16.90 14.39 0.61
CA ILE A 96 17.09 12.96 0.42
C ILE A 96 17.31 12.64 -1.07
N ALA A 97 16.50 13.23 -1.95
CA ALA A 97 16.63 13.07 -3.39
C ALA A 97 18.00 13.54 -3.90
N ASP A 98 18.51 14.66 -3.39
CA ASP A 98 19.83 15.20 -3.74
C ASP A 98 20.99 14.28 -3.35
N ARG A 99 20.79 13.43 -2.33
CA ARG A 99 21.75 12.40 -1.91
C ARG A 99 21.63 11.09 -2.67
N LEU A 100 20.57 10.92 -3.47
CA LEU A 100 20.32 9.70 -4.22
C LEU A 100 20.85 9.87 -5.66
N PRO A 101 21.84 9.08 -6.11
CA PRO A 101 22.46 9.25 -7.43
C PRO A 101 21.49 9.06 -8.61
N LEU A 102 20.32 8.48 -8.36
CA LEU A 102 19.32 8.15 -9.36
C LEU A 102 18.11 9.10 -9.36
N VAL A 103 17.93 9.90 -8.31
CA VAL A 103 16.74 10.77 -8.15
C VAL A 103 17.18 12.22 -8.31
N LYS A 104 16.53 12.97 -9.20
CA LYS A 104 16.76 14.41 -9.33
C LYS A 104 15.73 15.21 -8.54
N VAL A 105 16.17 16.33 -7.99
CA VAL A 105 15.30 17.26 -7.27
C VAL A 105 14.19 17.79 -8.20
N GLU A 106 14.48 17.99 -9.49
CA GLU A 106 13.47 18.44 -10.47
C GLU A 106 12.37 17.39 -10.71
N ASP A 107 12.68 16.10 -10.59
CA ASP A 107 11.71 15.01 -10.74
C ASP A 107 10.75 14.96 -9.53
N VAL A 108 11.28 15.23 -8.32
CA VAL A 108 10.47 15.41 -7.11
C VAL A 108 9.52 16.59 -7.26
N ASP A 109 10.02 17.75 -7.70
CA ASP A 109 9.22 18.96 -7.85
C ASP A 109 8.12 18.82 -8.90
N ARG A 110 8.41 18.13 -10.00
CA ARG A 110 7.42 17.81 -11.02
C ARG A 110 6.33 16.89 -10.49
N THR A 111 6.71 15.87 -9.71
CA THR A 111 5.77 14.95 -9.09
C THR A 111 4.86 15.68 -8.10
N VAL A 112 5.43 16.57 -7.28
CA VAL A 112 4.73 17.40 -6.31
C VAL A 112 3.78 18.38 -7.02
N ALA A 113 4.21 19.03 -8.09
CA ALA A 113 3.36 19.93 -8.87
C ALA A 113 2.21 19.19 -9.57
N TRP A 114 2.49 18.03 -10.18
CA TRP A 114 1.47 17.17 -10.77
C TRP A 114 0.44 16.72 -9.73
N PHE A 115 0.91 16.34 -8.54
CA PHE A 115 0.05 15.96 -7.42
C PHE A 115 -0.74 17.14 -6.87
N GLY A 116 -0.20 18.36 -6.90
CA GLY A 116 -0.96 19.57 -6.60
C GLY A 116 -2.17 19.75 -7.52
N ALA A 117 -2.02 19.45 -8.82
CA ALA A 117 -3.08 19.56 -9.80
C ALA A 117 -4.05 18.36 -9.84
N HIS A 118 -3.54 17.13 -9.65
CA HIS A 118 -4.29 15.87 -9.85
C HIS A 118 -4.48 15.04 -8.57
N GLY A 119 -4.00 15.52 -7.41
CA GLY A 119 -3.87 14.74 -6.18
C GLY A 119 -5.17 14.10 -5.70
N GLY A 120 -6.32 14.76 -5.89
CA GLY A 120 -7.61 14.15 -5.55
C GLY A 120 -7.90 12.87 -6.35
N LYS A 121 -7.67 12.90 -7.67
CA LYS A 121 -7.83 11.73 -8.55
C LYS A 121 -6.77 10.68 -8.23
N ALA A 122 -5.53 11.12 -8.02
CA ALA A 122 -4.41 10.25 -7.70
C ALA A 122 -4.65 9.46 -6.39
N VAL A 123 -5.15 10.11 -5.34
CA VAL A 123 -5.52 9.44 -4.08
C VAL A 123 -6.66 8.46 -4.29
N PHE A 124 -7.74 8.85 -5.00
CA PHE A 124 -8.89 7.96 -5.18
C PHE A 124 -8.54 6.71 -6.02
N PHE A 125 -7.97 6.90 -7.22
CA PHE A 125 -7.64 5.79 -8.12
C PHE A 125 -6.41 5.02 -7.66
N GLY A 126 -5.44 5.68 -7.05
CA GLY A 126 -4.26 5.03 -6.47
C GLY A 126 -4.63 4.00 -5.40
N ARG A 127 -5.77 4.20 -4.70
CA ARG A 127 -6.29 3.23 -3.74
C ARG A 127 -6.88 1.96 -4.34
N MET A 128 -7.16 1.94 -5.64
CA MET A 128 -7.67 0.76 -6.35
C MET A 128 -6.54 -0.10 -6.95
N ILE A 129 -5.28 0.31 -6.80
CA ILE A 129 -4.13 -0.44 -7.29
C ILE A 129 -3.35 -0.95 -6.07
N PRO A 130 -3.11 -2.27 -5.96
CA PRO A 130 -2.25 -2.83 -4.91
C PRO A 130 -0.90 -2.12 -4.85
N ILE A 131 -0.30 -2.05 -3.65
CA ILE A 131 0.94 -1.31 -3.33
C ILE A 131 0.79 0.22 -3.40
N PHE A 132 0.25 0.76 -4.49
CA PHE A 132 0.07 2.20 -4.66
C PHE A 132 -0.91 2.80 -3.65
N ARG A 133 -1.91 2.02 -3.22
CA ARG A 133 -2.92 2.45 -2.24
C ARG A 133 -2.33 2.98 -0.93
N SER A 134 -1.23 2.38 -0.48
CA SER A 134 -0.54 2.76 0.76
C SER A 134 0.45 3.89 0.46
N LEU A 135 1.24 3.73 -0.61
CA LEU A 135 2.27 4.68 -1.01
C LEU A 135 1.75 6.07 -1.38
N ILE A 136 0.52 6.19 -1.92
CA ILE A 136 -0.07 7.47 -2.33
C ILE A 136 -0.29 8.45 -1.16
N SER A 137 -0.33 7.93 0.07
CA SER A 137 -0.47 8.73 1.30
C SER A 137 0.76 9.59 1.58
N ILE A 138 1.96 9.11 1.23
CA ILE A 138 3.22 9.82 1.44
C ILE A 138 3.28 11.13 0.61
N PRO A 139 3.15 11.11 -0.74
CA PRO A 139 3.18 12.34 -1.53
C PRO A 139 2.02 13.27 -1.16
N ALA A 140 0.84 12.74 -0.80
CA ALA A 140 -0.28 13.54 -0.29
C ALA A 140 0.10 14.32 0.99
N GLY A 141 0.84 13.67 1.91
CA GLY A 141 1.41 14.31 3.09
C GLY A 141 2.46 15.37 2.76
N VAL A 142 3.38 15.05 1.84
CA VAL A 142 4.46 15.96 1.42
C VAL A 142 3.92 17.27 0.84
N VAL A 143 2.86 17.21 0.02
CA VAL A 143 2.19 18.39 -0.54
C VAL A 143 1.24 19.09 0.45
N ARG A 144 1.05 18.52 1.65
CA ARG A 144 0.07 18.97 2.66
C ARG A 144 -1.34 19.13 2.10
N MET A 145 -1.81 18.08 1.43
CA MET A 145 -3.20 18.03 0.94
C MET A 145 -4.18 18.23 2.10
N PRO A 146 -5.26 19.01 1.95
CA PRO A 146 -6.21 19.23 3.06
C PRO A 146 -6.70 17.90 3.66
N LEU A 147 -6.45 17.70 4.96
CA LEU A 147 -6.73 16.45 5.67
C LEU A 147 -8.16 15.94 5.44
N PRO A 148 -9.22 16.76 5.54
CA PRO A 148 -10.59 16.28 5.30
C PRO A 148 -10.76 15.70 3.89
N ARG A 149 -10.14 16.33 2.88
CA ARG A 149 -10.21 15.87 1.49
C ARG A 149 -9.47 14.55 1.31
N PHE A 150 -8.27 14.42 1.90
CA PHE A 150 -7.50 13.19 1.87
C PHE A 150 -8.26 12.05 2.55
N THR A 151 -8.79 12.27 3.75
CA THR A 151 -9.53 11.27 4.53
C THR A 151 -10.79 10.82 3.81
N LEU A 152 -11.59 11.74 3.25
CA LEU A 152 -12.82 11.38 2.53
C LEU A 152 -12.54 10.55 1.28
N LEU A 153 -11.55 10.93 0.47
CA LEU A 153 -11.17 10.18 -0.72
C LEU A 153 -10.59 8.81 -0.35
N THR A 154 -9.78 8.77 0.70
CA THR A 154 -9.19 7.54 1.24
C THR A 154 -10.26 6.60 1.78
N LEU A 155 -11.21 7.12 2.52
CA LEU A 155 -12.33 6.37 3.06
C LEU A 155 -13.21 5.82 1.93
N ALA A 156 -13.54 6.63 0.93
CA ALA A 156 -14.32 6.17 -0.22
C ALA A 156 -13.59 5.06 -1.00
N GLY A 157 -12.30 5.26 -1.32
CA GLY A 157 -11.51 4.25 -2.03
C GLY A 157 -11.34 2.96 -1.23
N SER A 158 -11.03 3.07 0.06
CA SER A 158 -10.84 1.90 0.95
C SER A 158 -12.17 1.17 1.19
N ALA A 159 -13.27 1.89 1.35
CA ALA A 159 -14.58 1.27 1.55
C ALA A 159 -14.98 0.44 0.32
N ILE A 160 -14.77 0.97 -0.89
CA ILE A 160 -15.05 0.22 -2.13
C ILE A 160 -14.16 -1.02 -2.20
N TRP A 161 -12.85 -0.85 -2.03
CA TRP A 161 -11.90 -1.97 -2.10
C TRP A 161 -12.18 -3.05 -1.05
N ASN A 162 -12.30 -2.65 0.21
CA ASN A 162 -12.59 -3.55 1.31
C ASN A 162 -13.93 -4.25 1.11
N SER A 163 -14.96 -3.54 0.62
CA SER A 163 -16.25 -4.17 0.33
C SER A 163 -16.14 -5.25 -0.73
N VAL A 164 -15.38 -5.02 -1.81
CA VAL A 164 -15.20 -6.03 -2.86
C VAL A 164 -14.56 -7.30 -2.29
N PHE A 165 -13.47 -7.18 -1.54
CA PHE A 165 -12.74 -8.34 -1.02
C PHE A 165 -13.46 -9.04 0.15
N VAL A 166 -14.00 -8.27 1.10
CA VAL A 166 -14.74 -8.82 2.24
C VAL A 166 -16.02 -9.49 1.76
N LEU A 167 -16.76 -8.88 0.83
CA LEU A 167 -17.97 -9.51 0.28
C LEU A 167 -17.63 -10.75 -0.56
N ALA A 168 -16.54 -10.71 -1.33
CA ALA A 168 -16.07 -11.89 -2.05
C ALA A 168 -15.75 -13.03 -1.08
N GLY A 169 -15.02 -12.77 0.00
CA GLY A 169 -14.76 -13.78 1.05
C GLY A 169 -16.03 -14.28 1.73
N TYR A 170 -16.98 -13.39 2.01
CA TYR A 170 -18.27 -13.72 2.63
C TYR A 170 -19.14 -14.62 1.74
N ILE A 171 -19.21 -14.34 0.43
CA ILE A 171 -20.02 -15.11 -0.52
C ILE A 171 -19.35 -16.43 -0.90
N LEU A 172 -18.04 -16.42 -1.16
CA LEU A 172 -17.31 -17.62 -1.57
C LEU A 172 -17.09 -18.61 -0.42
N GLY A 173 -17.15 -18.15 0.84
CA GLY A 173 -16.99 -19.00 2.01
C GLY A 173 -15.67 -19.79 1.93
N ASP A 174 -15.74 -21.11 2.06
CA ASP A 174 -14.56 -22.00 2.05
C ASP A 174 -13.72 -21.90 0.76
N GLN A 175 -14.29 -21.36 -0.33
CA GLN A 175 -13.59 -21.10 -1.59
C GLN A 175 -12.87 -19.73 -1.63
N TRP A 176 -12.69 -19.06 -0.50
CA TRP A 176 -12.02 -17.75 -0.41
C TRP A 176 -10.60 -17.74 -1.04
N HIS A 177 -9.90 -18.87 -1.04
CA HIS A 177 -8.59 -19.05 -1.68
C HIS A 177 -8.60 -18.74 -3.18
N VAL A 178 -9.77 -18.83 -3.83
CA VAL A 178 -9.92 -18.42 -5.23
C VAL A 178 -9.69 -16.90 -5.35
N VAL A 179 -10.24 -16.10 -4.43
CA VAL A 179 -10.05 -14.64 -4.40
C VAL A 179 -8.57 -14.32 -4.17
N GLU A 180 -7.93 -15.01 -3.23
CA GLU A 180 -6.49 -14.91 -2.97
C GLU A 180 -5.67 -15.18 -4.24
N THR A 181 -5.93 -16.28 -4.94
CA THR A 181 -5.18 -16.65 -6.15
C THR A 181 -5.24 -15.56 -7.23
N TYR A 182 -6.44 -15.01 -7.49
CA TYR A 182 -6.58 -13.94 -8.49
C TYR A 182 -5.96 -12.62 -8.02
N ALA A 183 -6.07 -12.31 -6.73
CA ALA A 183 -5.50 -11.11 -6.16
C ALA A 183 -3.97 -11.15 -6.16
N ASP A 184 -3.38 -12.30 -5.83
CA ASP A 184 -1.95 -12.57 -5.91
C ASP A 184 -1.44 -12.38 -7.34
N VAL A 185 -2.13 -12.93 -8.35
CA VAL A 185 -1.76 -12.74 -9.77
C VAL A 185 -1.73 -11.26 -10.12
N LEU A 186 -2.73 -10.48 -9.70
CA LEU A 186 -2.77 -9.05 -9.95
C LEU A 186 -1.65 -8.31 -9.19
N GLN A 187 -1.38 -8.68 -7.94
CA GLN A 187 -0.30 -8.13 -7.15
C GLN A 187 1.07 -8.42 -7.77
N TYR A 188 1.34 -9.67 -8.17
CA TYR A 188 2.58 -10.06 -8.85
C TYR A 188 2.75 -9.30 -10.16
N PHE A 189 1.67 -9.11 -10.92
CA PHE A 189 1.71 -8.30 -12.14
C PHE A 189 2.11 -6.84 -11.83
N VAL A 190 1.51 -6.23 -10.81
CA VAL A 190 1.84 -4.85 -10.39
C VAL A 190 3.29 -4.75 -9.88
N ILE A 191 3.75 -5.73 -9.09
CA ILE A 191 5.14 -5.81 -8.63
C ILE A 191 6.08 -5.92 -9.81
N ALA A 192 5.83 -6.85 -10.74
CA ALA A 192 6.65 -7.06 -11.93
C ALA A 192 6.70 -5.79 -12.79
N ALA A 193 5.56 -5.15 -13.04
CA ALA A 193 5.49 -3.89 -13.77
C ALA A 193 6.27 -2.77 -13.06
N THR A 194 6.18 -2.67 -11.75
CA THR A 194 6.91 -1.69 -10.94
C THR A 194 8.42 -1.94 -10.99
N VAL A 195 8.86 -3.20 -10.86
CA VAL A 195 10.26 -3.59 -10.96
C VAL A 195 10.81 -3.29 -12.35
N ILE A 196 10.07 -3.62 -13.42
CA ILE A 196 10.46 -3.30 -14.80
C ILE A 196 10.60 -1.79 -14.96
N ALA A 197 9.62 -1.00 -14.50
CA ALA A 197 9.68 0.45 -14.57
C ALA A 197 10.91 1.02 -13.85
N VAL A 198 11.22 0.50 -12.65
CA VAL A 198 12.42 0.88 -11.89
C VAL A 198 13.70 0.49 -12.62
N VAL A 199 13.80 -0.73 -13.16
CA VAL A 199 14.99 -1.19 -13.90
C VAL A 199 15.21 -0.36 -15.16
N VAL A 200 14.14 -0.08 -15.92
CA VAL A 200 14.19 0.79 -17.10
C VAL A 200 14.61 2.21 -16.72
N PHE A 201 14.04 2.77 -15.65
CA PHE A 201 14.40 4.09 -15.14
C PHE A 201 15.89 4.16 -14.75
N ILE A 202 16.37 3.17 -14.00
CA ILE A 202 17.79 3.05 -13.62
C ILE A 202 18.67 2.91 -14.86
N GLY A 203 18.30 2.06 -15.82
CA GLY A 203 19.05 1.87 -17.06
C GLY A 203 19.18 3.14 -17.90
N ILE A 204 18.08 3.87 -18.07
CA ILE A 204 18.08 5.18 -18.75
C ILE A 204 18.97 6.17 -17.98
N ARG A 205 18.88 6.19 -16.65
CA ARG A 205 19.61 7.16 -15.84
C ARG A 205 21.10 6.89 -15.78
N ILE A 206 21.52 5.63 -15.69
CA ILE A 206 22.93 5.22 -15.80
C ILE A 206 23.49 5.60 -17.17
N ARG A 207 22.73 5.38 -18.26
CA ARG A 207 23.16 5.79 -19.61
C ARG A 207 23.37 7.31 -19.71
N GLN A 208 22.47 8.10 -19.13
CA GLN A 208 22.60 9.56 -19.09
C GLN A 208 23.82 10.02 -18.28
N LEU A 209 24.08 9.41 -17.11
CA LEU A 209 25.24 9.72 -16.29
C LEU A 209 26.56 9.34 -16.96
N ARG A 210 26.61 8.19 -17.66
CA ARG A 210 27.79 7.77 -18.43
C ARG A 210 28.05 8.70 -19.61
N ALA A 211 27.01 9.14 -20.32
CA ALA A 211 27.13 10.09 -21.42
C ALA A 211 27.64 11.47 -20.96
N GLN A 212 27.21 11.95 -19.79
CA GLN A 212 27.70 13.21 -19.22
C GLN A 212 29.17 13.15 -18.79
N ARG A 213 29.63 12.03 -18.22
CA ARG A 213 31.04 11.84 -17.88
C ARG A 213 31.95 11.81 -19.12
N ALA A 214 31.54 11.09 -20.16
CA ALA A 214 32.30 11.02 -21.41
C ALA A 214 32.47 12.39 -22.11
N LEU A 215 31.48 13.29 -21.99
CA LEU A 215 31.57 14.66 -22.50
C LEU A 215 32.45 15.56 -21.63
N SER A 216 32.47 15.35 -20.31
CA SER A 216 33.33 16.11 -19.38
C SER A 216 34.80 15.71 -19.46
N ASP A 217 35.11 14.46 -19.81
CA ASP A 217 36.48 13.97 -19.99
C ASP A 217 37.08 14.37 -21.36
N ALA A 218 36.23 14.78 -22.31
CA ALA A 218 36.63 15.17 -23.66
C ALA A 218 36.77 16.69 -23.86
N ALA A 219 36.38 17.50 -22.86
CA ALA A 219 36.43 18.96 -22.87
C ALA A 219 37.58 19.47 -21.99
#